data_AF-A0A518WI53-F1
#
_entry.id   AF-A0A518WI53-F1
#
_cell.length_a   1.000
_cell.length_b   1.000
_cell.length_c   1.000
_cell.angle_alpha   90.00
_cell.angle_beta   90.00
_cell.angle_gamma   90.00
#
_symmetry.space_group_name_H-M   'P 1'
#
loop_
_entity.id
_entity.type
_entity.pdbx_description
1 polymer ?
#
loop_
_entity_poly.entity_id
_entity_poly.type
_entity_poly.pdbx_seq_one_letter_code
_entity_poly.pdbx_strand_id
1 'polypeptide(L)'
;MSNSHPPYGEQPDPNVTPWSGPPAPPAGYPAYGQPGQAPQYGQAPQYGQAPQFGVPVPPQKSNRGLVIGLIIGAVVLILALCGAGIGLALVGNDDEPDPTPTPSATANQGSGTEPSSSPQPSEPPSEQPNNNNNAVTARYSSDLSSVCDGSPILNAATYSGPATAKAYVFSNNPERPTFWSSKIVGSDKRYYAKSADFTTVSVVGCMSMVPGSEGAPKKCDYKASDGKNVSVSYISSRYQLTFYAAKTAEKIGDGGVVNAPATRCPSFISYNKTTMKAYAAPDSGTIEAALDKFLS
;
A
#
# COMPACT_ATOMS: atom_id res chain seq x y z
N MET A 1 -39.32 -12.86 -55.20
CA MET A 1 -40.11 -11.66 -55.53
C MET A 1 -40.97 -11.41 -54.30
N SER A 2 -40.79 -10.40 -53.44
CA SER A 2 -40.23 -9.05 -53.61
C SER A 2 -39.62 -8.57 -52.29
N ASN A 3 -38.55 -7.77 -52.39
CA ASN A 3 -37.88 -7.08 -51.30
C ASN A 3 -38.61 -5.75 -50.98
N SER A 4 -38.67 -5.37 -49.70
CA SER A 4 -38.92 -3.99 -49.28
C SER A 4 -38.10 -3.65 -48.04
N HIS A 5 -37.07 -2.81 -48.22
CA HIS A 5 -36.31 -2.12 -47.17
C HIS A 5 -36.86 -0.69 -47.00
N PRO A 6 -36.86 -0.10 -45.79
CA PRO A 6 -36.99 1.34 -45.61
C PRO A 6 -35.64 2.08 -45.57
N PRO A 7 -35.60 3.40 -45.83
CA PRO A 7 -34.42 4.14 -46.26
C PRO A 7 -33.61 4.80 -45.13
N TYR A 8 -32.33 5.03 -45.43
CA TYR A 8 -31.36 5.85 -44.67
C TYR A 8 -31.56 7.36 -44.87
N GLY A 9 -31.26 8.13 -43.81
CA GLY A 9 -31.01 9.58 -43.76
C GLY A 9 -30.96 10.00 -42.28
N GLU A 10 -30.08 10.85 -41.75
CA GLU A 10 -29.14 11.83 -42.30
C GLU A 10 -27.92 11.99 -41.36
N GLN A 11 -26.84 12.53 -41.93
CA GLN A 11 -25.51 12.71 -41.36
C GLN A 11 -25.38 14.09 -40.67
N PRO A 12 -24.80 14.21 -39.45
CA PRO A 12 -24.57 15.51 -38.81
C PRO A 12 -23.34 16.24 -39.40
N ASP A 13 -23.49 17.55 -39.62
CA ASP A 13 -22.47 18.48 -40.14
C ASP A 13 -21.32 18.72 -39.12
N PRO A 14 -20.03 18.71 -39.54
CA PRO A 14 -18.89 18.75 -38.64
C PRO A 14 -18.42 20.16 -38.21
N ASN A 15 -19.18 21.25 -38.40
CA ASN A 15 -18.65 22.59 -38.16
C ASN A 15 -19.45 23.49 -37.19
N VAL A 16 -19.53 23.12 -35.91
CA VAL A 16 -20.11 24.01 -34.88
C VAL A 16 -19.34 23.96 -33.55
N THR A 17 -18.66 25.05 -33.21
CA THR A 17 -18.51 25.75 -31.89
C THR A 17 -17.62 26.99 -32.12
N PRO A 18 -17.58 28.05 -31.27
CA PRO A 18 -18.03 28.17 -29.87
C PRO A 18 -18.80 29.49 -29.50
N TRP A 19 -19.55 29.46 -28.39
CA TRP A 19 -19.92 30.61 -27.52
C TRP A 19 -20.76 31.79 -28.09
N SER A 20 -22.06 31.81 -27.78
CA SER A 20 -22.81 33.04 -27.41
C SER A 20 -24.20 32.73 -26.82
N GLY A 21 -24.42 33.14 -25.57
CA GLY A 21 -25.68 33.64 -24.97
C GLY A 21 -26.92 32.72 -24.84
N PRO A 22 -27.57 32.62 -23.65
CA PRO A 22 -28.89 32.01 -23.53
C PRO A 22 -30.02 33.00 -23.90
N PRO A 23 -30.97 32.64 -24.79
CA PRO A 23 -32.22 33.39 -24.94
C PRO A 23 -33.35 32.86 -24.03
N ALA A 24 -34.27 33.78 -23.73
CA ALA A 24 -35.28 33.78 -22.67
C ALA A 24 -36.43 32.75 -22.79
N PRO A 25 -37.14 32.44 -21.67
CA PRO A 25 -38.41 31.71 -21.68
C PRO A 25 -39.64 32.65 -21.82
N PRO A 26 -40.65 32.30 -22.64
CA PRO A 26 -41.96 32.97 -22.60
C PRO A 26 -43.04 32.23 -21.77
N ALA A 27 -43.92 33.08 -21.20
CA ALA A 27 -45.15 32.94 -20.39
C ALA A 27 -46.13 31.77 -20.69
N GLY A 28 -47.09 31.35 -19.84
CA GLY A 28 -47.65 31.83 -18.56
C GLY A 28 -49.00 31.12 -18.21
N TYR A 29 -49.57 31.43 -17.02
CA TYR A 29 -50.93 31.18 -16.42
C TYR A 29 -51.17 29.98 -15.46
N PRO A 30 -52.08 30.08 -14.45
CA PRO A 30 -52.25 31.12 -13.42
C PRO A 30 -52.37 30.58 -11.97
N ALA A 31 -52.60 31.50 -11.03
CA ALA A 31 -52.31 31.49 -9.59
C ALA A 31 -53.49 31.18 -8.62
N TYR A 32 -53.13 30.83 -7.37
CA TYR A 32 -53.84 31.04 -6.09
C TYR A 32 -52.73 31.01 -5.02
N GLY A 33 -52.47 31.93 -4.09
CA GLY A 33 -53.09 33.17 -3.62
C GLY A 33 -52.91 33.24 -2.10
N GLN A 34 -52.06 34.14 -1.56
CA GLN A 34 -52.28 34.88 -0.29
C GLN A 34 -51.09 35.81 0.09
N PRO A 35 -51.33 36.88 0.89
CA PRO A 35 -50.66 38.18 0.73
C PRO A 35 -49.76 38.58 1.91
N GLY A 36 -48.82 39.51 1.68
CA GLY A 36 -48.10 40.19 2.76
C GLY A 36 -46.92 41.07 2.34
N GLN A 37 -47.23 42.29 1.89
CA GLN A 37 -46.47 43.56 1.99
C GLN A 37 -44.95 43.63 1.69
N ALA A 38 -44.63 44.45 0.69
CA ALA A 38 -43.34 45.09 0.40
C ALA A 38 -43.39 46.58 0.83
N PRO A 39 -42.39 47.46 0.56
CA PRO A 39 -40.94 47.28 0.28
C PRO A 39 -40.04 48.25 1.10
N GLN A 40 -38.71 48.04 1.13
CA GLN A 40 -37.79 49.19 1.11
C GLN A 40 -36.45 48.87 0.41
N TYR A 41 -36.10 49.81 -0.46
CA TYR A 41 -34.98 49.88 -1.41
C TYR A 41 -33.65 50.22 -0.71
N GLY A 42 -32.53 49.65 -1.19
CA GLY A 42 -31.24 50.35 -1.20
C GLY A 42 -30.02 49.62 -0.61
N GLN A 43 -28.97 49.58 -1.43
CA GLN A 43 -27.54 49.43 -1.13
C GLN A 43 -26.88 48.03 -1.22
N ALA A 44 -25.91 47.98 -2.13
CA ALA A 44 -24.91 46.92 -2.29
C ALA A 44 -23.73 47.12 -1.32
N PRO A 45 -23.13 46.06 -0.78
CA PRO A 45 -21.75 46.08 -0.27
C PRO A 45 -20.86 45.16 -1.13
N GLN A 46 -19.92 45.73 -1.88
CA GLN A 46 -18.52 45.96 -1.54
C GLN A 46 -17.67 44.68 -1.44
N TYR A 47 -16.90 44.43 -2.50
CA TYR A 47 -15.79 43.49 -2.56
C TYR A 47 -14.63 43.96 -1.66
N GLY A 48 -14.05 43.02 -0.90
CA GLY A 48 -12.69 43.12 -0.37
C GLY A 48 -12.56 42.97 1.15
N GLN A 49 -12.04 41.83 1.60
CA GLN A 49 -11.09 41.76 2.72
C GLN A 49 -10.27 40.47 2.69
N ALA A 50 -8.95 40.62 2.75
CA ALA A 50 -7.96 39.55 2.89
C ALA A 50 -7.83 39.14 4.38
N PRO A 51 -7.49 37.88 4.70
CA PRO A 51 -7.40 37.42 6.08
C PRO A 51 -6.23 38.07 6.83
N GLN A 52 -6.54 38.59 8.02
CA GLN A 52 -5.60 39.14 8.99
C GLN A 52 -4.74 38.01 9.57
N PHE A 53 -3.42 38.12 9.38
CA PHE A 53 -2.42 37.25 9.98
C PHE A 53 -2.39 37.45 11.50
N GLY A 54 -2.49 36.34 12.23
CA GLY A 54 -2.43 36.29 13.69
C GLY A 54 -1.06 36.63 14.26
N VAL A 55 -1.09 37.17 15.48
CA VAL A 55 0.01 37.63 16.32
C VAL A 55 1.04 36.50 16.58
N PRO A 56 2.36 36.78 16.56
CA PRO A 56 3.38 35.76 16.83
C PRO A 56 3.34 35.28 18.29
N VAL A 57 3.20 33.96 18.46
CA VAL A 57 3.32 33.26 19.74
C VAL A 57 4.82 33.16 20.12
N PRO A 58 5.23 33.54 21.34
CA PRO A 58 6.64 33.47 21.74
C PRO A 58 7.14 32.01 21.77
N PRO A 59 8.40 31.75 21.38
CA PRO A 59 8.95 30.40 21.29
C PRO A 59 9.03 29.77 22.69
N GLN A 60 8.47 28.56 22.83
CA GLN A 60 8.64 27.77 24.05
C GLN A 60 10.09 27.30 24.19
N LYS A 61 10.70 27.66 25.32
CA LYS A 61 12.06 27.25 25.71
C LYS A 61 12.11 25.74 25.86
N SER A 62 12.84 25.08 24.97
CA SER A 62 13.03 23.62 25.01
C SER A 62 14.15 23.24 25.97
N ASN A 63 13.89 22.35 26.93
CA ASN A 63 14.89 21.79 27.84
C ASN A 63 15.67 20.62 27.21
N ARG A 64 15.80 20.60 25.87
CA ARG A 64 16.41 19.49 25.11
C ARG A 64 17.87 19.25 25.51
N GLY A 65 18.61 20.28 25.91
CA GLY A 65 20.00 20.15 26.38
C GLY A 65 20.14 19.34 27.68
N LEU A 66 19.19 19.46 28.61
CA LEU A 66 19.22 18.74 29.88
C LEU A 66 18.85 17.26 29.70
N VAL A 67 17.92 16.97 28.78
CA VAL A 67 17.51 15.60 28.44
C VAL A 67 18.66 14.86 27.73
N ILE A 68 19.33 15.50 26.78
CA ILE A 68 20.47 14.91 26.07
C ILE A 68 21.63 14.63 27.05
N GLY A 69 21.91 15.54 27.99
CA GLY A 69 22.94 15.34 29.01
C GLY A 69 22.68 14.15 29.94
N LEU A 70 21.42 13.96 30.35
CA LEU A 70 21.03 12.85 31.23
C LEU A 70 21.14 11.48 30.53
N ILE A 71 20.76 11.41 29.24
CA ILE A 71 20.86 10.17 28.45
C ILE A 71 22.31 9.75 28.25
N ILE A 72 23.21 10.68 27.92
CA ILE A 72 24.64 10.38 27.74
C ILE A 72 25.25 9.89 29.07
N GLY A 73 24.94 10.55 30.19
CA GLY A 73 25.41 10.13 31.51
C GLY A 73 24.94 8.72 31.89
N ALA A 74 23.68 8.39 31.61
CA ALA A 74 23.11 7.07 31.90
C ALA A 74 23.74 5.96 31.03
N VAL A 75 23.99 6.22 29.74
CA VAL A 75 24.62 5.24 28.83
C VAL A 75 26.06 4.94 29.25
N VAL A 76 26.83 5.95 29.64
CA VAL A 76 28.21 5.76 30.13
C VAL A 76 28.24 4.99 31.45
N LEU A 77 27.31 5.27 32.36
CA LEU A 77 27.20 4.54 33.63
C LEU A 77 26.84 3.06 33.41
N ILE A 78 25.92 2.77 32.49
CA ILE A 78 25.52 1.39 32.16
C ILE A 78 26.67 0.64 31.47
N LEU A 79 27.40 1.27 30.56
CA LEU A 79 28.58 0.67 29.92
C LEU A 79 29.70 0.40 30.94
N ALA A 80 29.89 1.28 31.93
CA ALA A 80 30.85 1.05 33.00
C ALA A 80 30.42 -0.09 33.94
N LEU A 81 29.13 -0.23 34.23
CA LEU A 81 28.59 -1.30 35.08
C LEU A 81 28.54 -2.66 34.37
N CYS A 82 28.34 -2.69 33.05
CA CYS A 82 28.30 -3.92 32.26
C CYS A 82 29.67 -4.32 31.67
N GLY A 83 30.67 -3.44 31.70
CA GLY A 83 32.00 -3.66 31.10
C GLY A 83 32.96 -4.54 31.90
N ALA A 84 32.63 -4.94 33.12
CA ALA A 84 33.52 -5.74 33.97
C ALA A 84 33.39 -7.28 33.79
N GLY A 85 32.50 -7.76 32.92
CA GLY A 85 32.16 -9.20 32.84
C GLY A 85 32.84 -10.04 31.77
N ILE A 86 33.59 -9.46 30.82
CA ILE A 86 34.11 -10.19 29.63
C ILE A 86 35.66 -10.19 29.57
N GLY A 87 36.33 -9.86 30.67
CA GLY A 87 37.79 -9.75 30.74
C GLY A 87 38.54 -10.91 31.41
N LEU A 88 37.88 -12.02 31.75
CA LEU A 88 38.49 -13.06 32.59
C LEU A 88 38.04 -14.48 32.21
N ALA A 89 38.19 -14.84 30.94
CA ALA A 89 37.93 -16.21 30.48
C ALA A 89 38.79 -16.65 29.26
N LEU A 90 40.05 -16.20 29.17
CA LEU A 90 41.01 -16.72 28.18
C LEU A 90 42.45 -16.72 28.74
N VAL A 91 42.77 -17.68 29.61
CA VAL A 91 44.14 -18.21 29.79
C VAL A 91 44.02 -19.70 30.12
N GLY A 92 44.51 -20.57 29.24
CA GLY A 92 44.58 -22.02 29.44
C GLY A 92 44.59 -22.79 28.12
N ASN A 93 45.70 -22.71 27.39
CA ASN A 93 46.04 -23.67 26.33
C ASN A 93 46.52 -24.98 26.96
N ASP A 94 46.20 -26.10 26.29
CA ASP A 94 47.11 -27.18 25.84
C ASP A 94 46.40 -28.55 25.84
N ASP A 95 46.22 -29.11 24.63
CA ASP A 95 46.59 -30.48 24.21
C ASP A 95 45.75 -30.95 22.99
N GLU A 96 46.43 -31.06 21.84
CA GLU A 96 46.04 -31.86 20.67
C GLU A 96 46.31 -33.35 20.92
N PRO A 97 45.60 -34.29 20.25
CA PRO A 97 46.22 -34.90 19.08
C PRO A 97 45.26 -35.23 17.90
N ASP A 98 45.79 -34.95 16.70
CA ASP A 98 45.65 -35.58 15.37
C ASP A 98 44.30 -36.08 14.79
N PRO A 99 43.91 -35.66 13.56
CA PRO A 99 42.85 -36.29 12.77
C PRO A 99 43.36 -37.44 11.87
N THR A 100 42.70 -38.60 11.93
CA THR A 100 42.92 -39.72 11.00
C THR A 100 42.15 -39.51 9.68
N PRO A 101 42.74 -39.76 8.49
CA PRO A 101 42.08 -39.55 7.20
C PRO A 101 41.26 -40.78 6.76
N THR A 102 40.12 -40.56 6.11
CA THR A 102 39.31 -41.62 5.46
C THR A 102 39.23 -41.36 3.95
N PRO A 103 39.38 -42.38 3.08
CA PRO A 103 39.88 -42.20 1.73
C PRO A 103 38.81 -41.89 0.67
N SER A 104 39.25 -41.19 -0.38
CA SER A 104 38.59 -41.11 -1.69
C SER A 104 38.75 -42.42 -2.47
N ALA A 105 37.69 -42.86 -3.16
CA ALA A 105 37.78 -43.80 -4.25
C ALA A 105 36.97 -43.27 -5.46
N THR A 106 37.66 -43.17 -6.60
CA THR A 106 37.13 -42.83 -7.92
C THR A 106 37.23 -44.06 -8.84
N ALA A 107 36.26 -44.18 -9.76
CA ALA A 107 36.25 -44.91 -11.07
C ALA A 107 35.09 -45.94 -11.15
N ASN A 108 34.36 -46.17 -12.26
CA ASN A 108 34.19 -45.54 -13.58
C ASN A 108 33.03 -46.31 -14.29
N GLN A 109 32.36 -45.66 -15.27
CA GLN A 109 31.57 -46.21 -16.40
C GLN A 109 30.23 -46.97 -16.21
N GLY A 110 29.23 -46.56 -16.99
CA GLY A 110 28.10 -47.40 -17.41
C GLY A 110 26.85 -46.65 -17.89
N SER A 111 26.67 -46.54 -19.21
CA SER A 111 25.53 -45.95 -19.94
C SER A 111 24.17 -46.63 -19.69
N GLY A 112 23.07 -45.89 -19.87
CA GLY A 112 21.81 -46.45 -20.39
C GLY A 112 20.49 -45.95 -19.79
N THR A 113 19.78 -45.10 -20.55
CA THR A 113 18.35 -45.23 -20.90
C THR A 113 17.25 -45.03 -19.81
N GLU A 114 16.56 -43.89 -19.87
CA GLU A 114 15.15 -43.68 -19.44
C GLU A 114 14.15 -44.51 -20.30
N PRO A 115 12.82 -44.57 -20.04
CA PRO A 115 12.02 -44.16 -18.86
C PRO A 115 11.05 -45.29 -18.39
N SER A 116 10.34 -45.14 -17.26
CA SER A 116 8.91 -45.52 -17.16
C SER A 116 8.26 -45.16 -15.82
N SER A 117 7.16 -44.43 -15.95
CA SER A 117 6.13 -43.95 -15.03
C SER A 117 5.63 -44.89 -13.92
N SER A 118 5.44 -44.34 -12.73
CA SER A 118 4.34 -44.69 -11.80
C SER A 118 4.04 -43.51 -10.85
N PRO A 119 2.77 -43.16 -10.56
CA PRO A 119 2.41 -41.91 -9.91
C PRO A 119 2.64 -41.93 -8.39
N GLN A 120 3.41 -40.96 -7.90
CA GLN A 120 3.57 -40.70 -6.47
C GLN A 120 2.35 -39.94 -5.93
N PRO A 121 1.75 -40.33 -4.79
CA PRO A 121 0.62 -39.63 -4.20
C PRO A 121 0.95 -38.18 -3.87
N SER A 122 0.01 -37.28 -4.15
CA SER A 122 0.07 -35.86 -3.82
C SER A 122 0.24 -35.67 -2.32
N GLU A 123 1.35 -35.04 -1.91
CA GLU A 123 1.51 -34.54 -0.54
C GLU A 123 0.43 -33.48 -0.23
N PRO A 124 -0.17 -33.51 0.97
CA PRO A 124 -1.10 -32.48 1.39
C PRO A 124 -0.38 -31.13 1.58
N PRO A 125 -1.10 -29.99 1.52
CA PRO A 125 -0.49 -28.67 1.65
C PRO A 125 0.25 -28.56 2.98
N SER A 126 1.53 -28.20 2.91
CA SER A 126 2.36 -27.91 4.08
C SER A 126 1.72 -26.81 4.92
N GLU A 127 1.26 -27.16 6.13
CA GLU A 127 1.01 -26.20 7.21
C GLU A 127 2.31 -25.42 7.45
N GLN A 128 2.24 -24.11 7.26
CA GLN A 128 3.36 -23.22 7.52
C GLN A 128 3.62 -23.22 9.03
N PRO A 129 4.85 -23.53 9.51
CA PRO A 129 5.12 -23.62 10.94
C PRO A 129 4.95 -22.24 11.58
N ASN A 130 4.01 -22.13 12.51
CA ASN A 130 3.74 -20.92 13.28
C ASN A 130 4.85 -20.71 14.32
N ASN A 131 6.03 -20.27 13.85
CA ASN A 131 7.17 -19.94 14.70
C ASN A 131 6.91 -18.58 15.37
N ASN A 132 6.22 -18.58 16.50
CA ASN A 132 5.93 -17.40 17.36
C ASN A 132 7.16 -16.55 17.76
N ASN A 133 8.39 -16.95 17.37
CA ASN A 133 9.62 -16.19 17.55
C ASN A 133 9.72 -14.97 16.63
N ASN A 134 8.87 -14.82 15.61
CA ASN A 134 8.85 -13.68 14.69
C ASN A 134 7.71 -12.67 14.98
N ALA A 135 6.99 -12.82 16.09
CA ALA A 135 5.88 -11.95 16.45
C ALA A 135 6.34 -10.51 16.75
N VAL A 136 5.54 -9.52 16.33
CA VAL A 136 5.86 -8.09 16.46
C VAL A 136 4.85 -7.40 17.36
N THR A 137 5.32 -6.57 18.29
CA THR A 137 4.48 -5.58 18.97
C THR A 137 4.52 -4.27 18.18
N ALA A 138 3.43 -3.94 17.50
CA ALA A 138 3.35 -2.75 16.67
C ALA A 138 3.42 -1.45 17.51
N ARG A 139 4.18 -0.48 17.01
CA ARG A 139 4.24 0.90 17.53
C ARG A 139 3.58 1.88 16.56
N TYR A 140 3.48 1.51 15.29
CA TYR A 140 2.89 2.32 14.22
C TYR A 140 2.05 1.45 13.29
N SER A 141 1.15 2.06 12.52
CA SER A 141 0.34 1.34 11.53
C SER A 141 1.17 0.69 10.43
N SER A 142 2.38 1.18 10.15
CA SER A 142 3.30 0.54 9.20
C SER A 142 3.76 -0.84 9.64
N ASP A 143 3.82 -1.10 10.96
CA ASP A 143 4.29 -2.38 11.49
C ASP A 143 3.33 -3.53 11.18
N LEU A 144 2.04 -3.21 10.89
CA LEU A 144 1.04 -4.16 10.41
C LEU A 144 1.44 -4.83 9.08
N SER A 145 2.35 -4.22 8.31
CA SER A 145 2.88 -4.85 7.09
C SER A 145 3.65 -6.14 7.36
N SER A 146 4.18 -6.34 8.58
CA SER A 146 4.89 -7.57 8.96
C SER A 146 3.99 -8.82 8.84
N VAL A 147 2.66 -8.64 8.93
CA VAL A 147 1.68 -9.71 8.67
C VAL A 147 1.83 -10.27 7.26
N CYS A 148 2.18 -9.43 6.29
CA CYS A 148 2.38 -9.84 4.92
C CYS A 148 3.65 -10.66 4.70
N ASP A 149 4.59 -10.62 5.65
CA ASP A 149 5.77 -11.48 5.72
C ASP A 149 5.56 -12.68 6.68
N GLY A 150 4.33 -12.87 7.19
CA GLY A 150 3.98 -13.98 8.08
C GLY A 150 4.28 -13.74 9.56
N SER A 151 4.56 -12.50 9.97
CA SER A 151 4.77 -12.13 11.38
C SER A 151 3.47 -11.64 12.03
N PRO A 152 2.98 -12.30 13.10
CA PRO A 152 1.78 -11.85 13.81
C PRO A 152 2.01 -10.55 14.59
N ILE A 153 0.96 -9.76 14.76
CA ILE A 153 0.98 -8.51 15.52
C ILE A 153 0.31 -8.69 16.89
N LEU A 154 1.12 -8.77 17.95
CA LEU A 154 0.66 -9.19 19.29
C LEU A 154 -0.41 -8.28 19.91
N ASN A 155 -0.33 -6.98 19.62
CA ASN A 155 -1.25 -5.95 20.12
C ASN A 155 -2.33 -5.52 19.10
N ALA A 156 -2.51 -6.28 18.02
CA ALA A 156 -3.65 -6.12 17.11
C ALA A 156 -4.93 -6.68 17.72
N ALA A 157 -6.08 -6.25 17.20
CA ALA A 157 -7.37 -6.77 17.59
C ALA A 157 -7.55 -8.21 17.09
N THR A 158 -8.22 -9.04 17.90
CA THR A 158 -8.60 -10.39 17.46
C THR A 158 -9.64 -10.28 16.34
N TYR A 159 -9.44 -11.02 15.25
CA TYR A 159 -10.45 -11.15 14.21
C TYR A 159 -11.60 -12.03 14.71
N SER A 160 -12.80 -11.47 14.79
CA SER A 160 -14.02 -12.17 15.26
C SER A 160 -15.13 -12.23 14.21
N GLY A 161 -14.80 -11.90 12.96
CA GLY A 161 -15.71 -11.89 11.82
C GLY A 161 -15.68 -10.57 11.05
N PRO A 162 -16.34 -10.53 9.88
CA PRO A 162 -16.29 -9.39 8.96
C PRO A 162 -16.95 -8.11 9.50
N ALA A 163 -18.01 -8.26 10.30
CA ALA A 163 -18.86 -7.13 10.72
C ALA A 163 -18.18 -6.09 11.61
N THR A 164 -17.22 -6.54 12.43
CA THR A 164 -16.50 -5.71 13.42
C THR A 164 -15.08 -5.39 12.97
N ALA A 165 -14.65 -5.91 11.82
CA ALA A 165 -13.28 -5.86 11.39
C ALA A 165 -12.85 -4.45 11.00
N LYS A 166 -11.63 -4.12 11.41
CA LYS A 166 -10.88 -2.97 10.93
C LYS A 166 -9.70 -3.46 10.10
N ALA A 167 -9.44 -2.80 8.98
CA ALA A 167 -8.53 -3.30 7.96
C ALA A 167 -7.44 -2.29 7.58
N TYR A 168 -6.24 -2.80 7.35
CA TYR A 168 -5.18 -2.14 6.60
C TYR A 168 -4.85 -2.96 5.36
N VAL A 169 -4.46 -2.30 4.27
CA VAL A 169 -4.04 -2.97 3.04
C VAL A 169 -2.66 -2.50 2.65
N PHE A 170 -1.80 -3.42 2.23
CA PHE A 170 -0.45 -3.15 1.76
C PHE A 170 -0.23 -3.79 0.39
N SER A 171 0.62 -3.18 -0.43
CA SER A 171 1.18 -3.84 -1.61
C SER A 171 2.69 -3.91 -1.52
N ASN A 172 3.28 -5.01 -2.00
CA ASN A 172 4.72 -5.10 -2.08
C ASN A 172 5.29 -4.25 -3.23
N ASN A 173 6.59 -4.01 -3.17
CA ASN A 173 7.36 -3.49 -4.29
C ASN A 173 7.98 -4.67 -5.06
N PRO A 174 7.78 -4.81 -6.38
CA PRO A 174 8.32 -5.93 -7.16
C PRO A 174 9.85 -6.02 -7.13
N GLU A 175 10.52 -4.87 -7.06
CA GLU A 175 11.98 -4.81 -6.99
C GLU A 175 12.50 -4.96 -5.56
N ARG A 176 11.61 -4.91 -4.56
CA ARG A 176 11.90 -5.12 -3.14
C ARG A 176 10.72 -5.86 -2.50
N PRO A 177 10.59 -7.18 -2.71
CA PRO A 177 9.37 -7.93 -2.36
C PRO A 177 8.97 -7.88 -0.88
N THR A 178 9.94 -7.65 0.01
CA THR A 178 9.74 -7.47 1.47
C THR A 178 9.43 -6.03 1.87
N PHE A 179 9.45 -5.09 0.91
CA PHE A 179 9.07 -3.70 1.16
C PHE A 179 7.59 -3.51 0.83
N TRP A 180 6.81 -3.29 1.87
CA TRP A 180 5.36 -3.12 1.81
C TRP A 180 4.98 -1.65 1.93
N SER A 181 4.04 -1.21 1.09
CA SER A 181 3.50 0.16 1.10
C SER A 181 2.01 0.12 1.39
N SER A 182 1.58 0.88 2.41
CA SER A 182 0.16 1.00 2.74
C SER A 182 -0.64 1.58 1.58
N LYS A 183 -1.89 1.15 1.46
CA LYS A 183 -2.86 1.67 0.51
C LYS A 183 -4.00 2.33 1.25
N ILE A 184 -4.47 3.41 0.66
CA ILE A 184 -5.56 4.22 1.19
C ILE A 184 -6.86 3.49 0.88
N VAL A 185 -7.73 3.43 1.89
CA VAL A 185 -9.13 3.07 1.77
C VAL A 185 -9.97 4.25 2.25
N GLY A 186 -11.15 4.44 1.68
CA GLY A 186 -12.05 5.54 2.04
C GLY A 186 -12.32 5.63 3.54
N SER A 187 -12.22 6.83 4.10
CA SER A 187 -12.43 7.07 5.54
C SER A 187 -13.89 6.90 5.98
N ASP A 188 -14.81 6.94 5.02
CA ASP A 188 -16.25 6.67 5.18
C ASP A 188 -16.56 5.18 5.35
N LYS A 189 -15.62 4.30 5.02
CA LYS A 189 -15.81 2.85 5.11
C LYS A 189 -15.83 2.37 6.56
N ARG A 190 -16.73 1.44 6.88
CA ARG A 190 -16.86 0.89 8.24
C ARG A 190 -15.58 0.21 8.75
N TYR A 191 -14.82 -0.40 7.84
CA TYR A 191 -13.58 -1.10 8.14
C TYR A 191 -12.35 -0.18 8.19
N TYR A 192 -12.51 1.12 7.93
CA TYR A 192 -11.43 2.09 8.04
C TYR A 192 -10.90 2.17 9.48
N ALA A 193 -9.58 2.18 9.62
CA ALA A 193 -8.86 2.44 10.86
C ALA A 193 -7.90 3.61 10.69
N LYS A 194 -7.95 4.56 11.62
CA LYS A 194 -7.00 5.68 11.68
C LYS A 194 -5.61 5.16 12.00
N SER A 195 -4.58 5.83 11.50
CA SER A 195 -3.18 5.46 11.77
C SER A 195 -2.81 5.45 13.25
N ALA A 196 -3.47 6.27 14.07
CA ALA A 196 -3.27 6.28 15.53
C ALA A 196 -3.97 5.12 16.25
N ASP A 197 -4.99 4.52 15.63
CA ASP A 197 -5.83 3.47 16.21
C ASP A 197 -5.44 2.09 15.65
N PHE A 198 -4.18 1.90 15.28
CA PHE A 198 -3.70 0.69 14.59
C PHE A 198 -3.91 -0.60 15.42
N THR A 199 -3.99 -0.50 16.75
CA THR A 199 -4.29 -1.64 17.64
C THR A 199 -5.72 -2.17 17.49
N THR A 200 -6.62 -1.40 16.88
CA THR A 200 -8.00 -1.84 16.58
C THR A 200 -8.09 -2.70 15.33
N VAL A 201 -7.03 -2.74 14.52
CA VAL A 201 -6.98 -3.49 13.26
C VAL A 201 -6.97 -4.98 13.57
N SER A 202 -7.87 -5.72 12.91
CA SER A 202 -7.97 -7.17 13.01
C SER A 202 -7.70 -7.88 11.69
N VAL A 203 -7.71 -7.15 10.57
CA VAL A 203 -7.48 -7.70 9.22
C VAL A 203 -6.35 -6.92 8.53
N VAL A 204 -5.44 -7.66 7.90
CA VAL A 204 -4.44 -7.09 6.98
C VAL A 204 -4.64 -7.70 5.59
N GLY A 205 -4.86 -6.85 4.59
CA GLY A 205 -4.85 -7.22 3.18
C GLY A 205 -3.45 -7.09 2.61
N CYS A 206 -2.88 -8.18 2.13
CA CYS A 206 -1.54 -8.22 1.54
C CYS A 206 -1.66 -8.45 0.03
N MET A 207 -1.19 -7.48 -0.74
CA MET A 207 -1.13 -7.53 -2.20
C MET A 207 0.29 -7.85 -2.67
N SER A 208 0.50 -9.06 -3.15
CA SER A 208 1.74 -9.49 -3.77
C SER A 208 1.62 -9.38 -5.29
N MET A 209 2.59 -8.77 -5.96
CA MET A 209 2.60 -8.76 -7.43
C MET A 209 2.58 -10.18 -7.98
N VAL A 210 1.73 -10.42 -8.98
CA VAL A 210 1.70 -11.68 -9.72
C VAL A 210 2.91 -11.70 -10.66
N PRO A 211 3.83 -12.68 -10.55
CA PRO A 211 5.00 -12.77 -11.41
C PRO A 211 4.62 -12.83 -12.90
N GLY A 212 5.33 -12.08 -13.75
CA GLY A 212 5.06 -12.06 -15.20
C GLY A 212 3.77 -11.31 -15.59
N SER A 213 3.13 -10.60 -14.66
CA SER A 213 1.93 -9.81 -14.94
C SER A 213 2.23 -8.40 -15.48
N GLU A 214 3.50 -8.06 -15.65
CA GLU A 214 3.95 -6.78 -16.17
C GLU A 214 3.42 -6.54 -17.59
N GLY A 215 2.80 -5.38 -17.78
CA GLY A 215 2.41 -4.92 -19.11
C GLY A 215 3.55 -4.19 -19.82
N ALA A 216 3.29 -3.81 -21.07
CA ALA A 216 4.21 -3.00 -21.86
C ALA A 216 4.55 -1.69 -21.13
N PRO A 217 5.84 -1.35 -20.92
CA PRO A 217 6.22 -0.12 -20.23
C PRO A 217 5.83 1.13 -21.02
N LYS A 218 5.19 2.09 -20.34
CA LYS A 218 4.94 3.44 -20.86
C LYS A 218 6.08 4.36 -20.46
N LYS A 219 6.62 5.15 -21.40
CA LYS A 219 7.62 6.17 -21.08
C LYS A 219 6.93 7.42 -20.55
N CYS A 220 7.41 7.91 -19.41
CA CYS A 220 6.93 9.11 -18.75
C CYS A 220 8.12 10.02 -18.48
N ASP A 221 8.10 11.20 -19.09
CA ASP A 221 9.17 12.18 -18.98
C ASP A 221 8.88 13.19 -17.87
N TYR A 222 9.87 13.43 -17.03
CA TYR A 222 9.79 14.30 -15.87
C TYR A 222 10.97 15.25 -15.81
N LYS A 223 10.79 16.36 -15.12
CA LYS A 223 11.88 17.21 -14.67
C LYS A 223 12.26 16.83 -13.24
N ALA A 224 13.47 16.32 -13.06
CA ALA A 224 14.00 15.96 -11.75
C ALA A 224 14.30 17.22 -10.91
N SER A 225 14.54 17.02 -9.60
CA SER A 225 14.84 18.12 -8.66
C SER A 225 16.13 18.89 -8.98
N ASP A 226 17.07 18.26 -9.71
CA ASP A 226 18.30 18.90 -10.20
C ASP A 226 18.09 19.60 -11.57
N GLY A 227 16.85 19.69 -12.03
CA GLY A 227 16.46 20.36 -13.28
C GLY A 227 16.65 19.51 -14.54
N LYS A 228 17.21 18.29 -14.43
CA LYS A 228 17.43 17.42 -15.58
C LYS A 228 16.15 16.70 -16.01
N ASN A 229 16.04 16.44 -17.31
CA ASN A 229 14.99 15.59 -17.84
C ASN A 229 15.30 14.13 -17.52
N VAL A 230 14.28 13.40 -17.07
CA VAL A 230 14.38 11.98 -16.75
C VAL A 230 13.20 11.25 -17.38
N SER A 231 13.48 10.15 -18.07
CA SER A 231 12.46 9.27 -18.63
C SER A 231 12.32 8.03 -17.77
N VAL A 232 11.13 7.80 -17.24
CA VAL A 232 10.80 6.66 -16.38
C VAL A 232 9.92 5.67 -17.14
N SER A 233 10.24 4.39 -17.04
CA SER A 233 9.41 3.30 -17.57
C SER A 233 8.33 2.98 -16.54
N TYR A 234 7.11 3.44 -16.80
CA TYR A 234 5.94 3.22 -15.96
C TYR A 234 5.19 1.96 -16.39
N ILE A 235 5.12 0.97 -15.49
CA ILE A 235 4.75 -0.41 -15.83
C ILE A 235 3.43 -0.76 -15.14
N SER A 236 2.46 -1.26 -15.93
CA SER A 236 1.23 -1.84 -15.39
C SER A 236 1.49 -3.24 -14.86
N SER A 237 0.68 -3.71 -13.92
CA SER A 237 0.85 -5.04 -13.34
C SER A 237 -0.45 -5.53 -12.69
N ARG A 238 -0.42 -6.75 -12.15
CA ARG A 238 -1.52 -7.33 -11.36
C ARG A 238 -0.99 -7.80 -10.01
N TYR A 239 -1.81 -7.68 -8.98
CA TYR A 239 -1.50 -8.12 -7.64
C TYR A 239 -2.55 -9.13 -7.16
N GLN A 240 -2.11 -10.16 -6.43
CA GLN A 240 -3.00 -11.05 -5.70
C GLN A 240 -3.22 -10.48 -4.30
N LEU A 241 -4.47 -10.16 -3.97
CA LEU A 241 -4.87 -9.74 -2.63
C LEU A 241 -5.26 -10.96 -1.79
N THR A 242 -4.65 -11.07 -0.62
CA THR A 242 -4.97 -12.09 0.39
C THR A 242 -5.22 -11.41 1.74
N PHE A 243 -6.22 -11.86 2.48
CA PHE A 243 -6.55 -11.34 3.80
C PHE A 243 -6.01 -12.24 4.89
N TYR A 244 -5.40 -11.61 5.90
CA TYR A 244 -4.82 -12.26 7.05
C TYR A 244 -5.40 -11.68 8.35
N ALA A 245 -5.58 -12.53 9.36
CA ALA A 245 -5.88 -12.06 10.71
C ALA A 245 -4.62 -11.39 11.29
N ALA A 246 -4.71 -10.11 11.64
CA ALA A 246 -3.54 -9.32 12.03
C ALA A 246 -2.79 -9.90 13.24
N LYS A 247 -3.56 -10.43 14.21
CA LYS A 247 -3.02 -10.94 15.47
C LYS A 247 -2.33 -12.30 15.36
N THR A 248 -2.70 -13.12 14.37
CA THR A 248 -2.19 -14.49 14.21
C THR A 248 -1.38 -14.68 12.93
N ALA A 249 -1.44 -13.72 11.99
CA ALA A 249 -0.91 -13.82 10.63
C ALA A 249 -1.46 -15.02 9.83
N GLU A 250 -2.58 -15.61 10.26
CA GLU A 250 -3.23 -16.70 9.55
C GLU A 250 -4.06 -16.15 8.38
N LYS A 251 -4.04 -16.86 7.26
CA LYS A 251 -4.89 -16.53 6.11
C LYS A 251 -6.36 -16.74 6.47
N ILE A 252 -7.17 -15.71 6.26
CA ILE A 252 -8.63 -15.73 6.54
C ILE A 252 -9.49 -15.54 5.28
N GLY A 253 -8.88 -15.24 4.14
CA GLY A 253 -9.62 -15.15 2.88
C GLY A 253 -8.79 -14.68 1.69
N ASP A 254 -9.40 -14.75 0.52
CA ASP A 254 -8.83 -14.27 -0.75
C ASP A 254 -9.61 -13.05 -1.23
N GLY A 255 -8.90 -11.98 -1.56
CA GLY A 255 -9.46 -10.75 -2.14
C GLY A 255 -9.44 -10.73 -3.68
N GLY A 256 -8.87 -11.77 -4.30
CA GLY A 256 -8.77 -11.87 -5.75
C GLY A 256 -7.65 -11.02 -6.34
N VAL A 257 -7.73 -10.79 -7.66
CA VAL A 257 -6.71 -10.05 -8.41
C VAL A 257 -7.07 -8.57 -8.49
N VAL A 258 -6.13 -7.71 -8.12
CA VAL A 258 -6.21 -6.26 -8.22
C VAL A 258 -5.33 -5.78 -9.37
N ASN A 259 -5.92 -5.05 -10.31
CA ASN A 259 -5.18 -4.48 -11.43
C ASN A 259 -4.45 -3.19 -11.00
N ALA A 260 -3.25 -2.97 -11.52
CA ALA A 260 -2.48 -1.75 -11.38
C ALA A 260 -2.23 -1.14 -12.77
N PRO A 261 -3.18 -0.35 -13.31
CA PRO A 261 -3.09 0.16 -14.66
C PRO A 261 -2.11 1.34 -14.79
N ALA A 262 -1.26 1.31 -15.82
CA ALA A 262 -0.32 2.39 -16.18
C ALA A 262 -0.87 3.27 -17.33
N THR A 263 -2.16 3.61 -17.28
CA THR A 263 -2.85 4.29 -18.40
C THR A 263 -2.36 5.73 -18.62
N ARG A 264 -2.00 6.44 -17.54
CA ARG A 264 -1.49 7.82 -17.57
C ARG A 264 -0.25 7.98 -16.73
N CYS A 265 0.68 8.83 -17.17
CA CYS A 265 1.84 9.21 -16.37
C CYS A 265 1.36 10.01 -15.16
N PRO A 266 1.71 9.62 -13.91
CA PRO A 266 1.35 10.41 -12.74
C PRO A 266 2.14 11.72 -12.73
N SER A 267 1.62 12.77 -12.10
CA SER A 267 2.31 14.08 -12.03
C SER A 267 3.61 14.03 -11.22
N PHE A 268 3.66 13.13 -10.24
CA PHE A 268 4.84 12.84 -9.43
C PHE A 268 5.01 11.33 -9.34
N ILE A 269 6.25 10.85 -9.39
CA ILE A 269 6.55 9.43 -9.36
C ILE A 269 7.79 9.14 -8.52
N SER A 270 7.71 8.10 -7.69
CA SER A 270 8.89 7.46 -7.12
C SER A 270 9.31 6.32 -8.02
N TYR A 271 10.59 6.27 -8.37
CA TYR A 271 11.14 5.28 -9.29
C TYR A 271 12.50 4.79 -8.81
N ASN A 272 12.91 3.63 -9.31
CA ASN A 272 14.24 3.10 -9.06
C ASN A 272 15.26 3.80 -9.95
N LYS A 273 16.24 4.48 -9.34
CA LYS A 273 17.27 5.25 -10.06
C LYS A 273 18.25 4.41 -10.87
N THR A 274 18.32 3.11 -10.63
CA THR A 274 19.18 2.18 -11.36
C THR A 274 18.46 1.60 -12.58
N THR A 275 17.22 1.14 -12.42
CA THR A 275 16.46 0.51 -13.51
C THR A 275 15.63 1.51 -14.32
N MET A 276 15.45 2.72 -13.80
CA MET A 276 14.54 3.74 -14.34
C MET A 276 13.10 3.24 -14.47
N LYS A 277 12.69 2.31 -13.60
CA LYS A 277 11.35 1.73 -13.57
C LYS A 277 10.53 2.26 -12.40
N ALA A 278 9.23 2.34 -12.62
CA ALA A 278 8.23 2.52 -11.60
C ALA A 278 6.99 1.68 -11.94
N TYR A 279 6.36 1.11 -10.92
CA TYR A 279 5.16 0.31 -11.09
C TYR A 279 3.92 1.12 -10.75
N ALA A 280 2.84 0.90 -11.49
CA ALA A 280 1.56 1.48 -11.18
C ALA A 280 1.06 1.03 -9.81
N ALA A 281 0.33 1.93 -9.14
CA ALA A 281 -0.34 1.58 -7.90
C ALA A 281 -1.54 0.67 -8.20
N PRO A 282 -1.85 -0.32 -7.34
CA PRO A 282 -3.08 -1.09 -7.45
C PRO A 282 -4.30 -0.17 -7.36
N ASP A 283 -5.32 -0.46 -8.16
CA ASP A 283 -6.54 0.34 -8.25
C ASP A 283 -7.31 0.36 -6.93
N SER A 284 -7.52 1.55 -6.37
CA SER A 284 -8.18 1.73 -5.07
C SER A 284 -9.64 1.28 -5.07
N GLY A 285 -10.36 1.50 -6.17
CA GLY A 285 -11.75 1.06 -6.30
C GLY A 285 -11.88 -0.47 -6.25
N THR A 286 -10.94 -1.18 -6.88
CA THR A 286 -10.87 -2.64 -6.85
C THR A 286 -10.48 -3.16 -5.47
N ILE A 287 -9.55 -2.50 -4.78
CA ILE A 287 -9.22 -2.81 -3.37
C ILE A 287 -10.46 -2.67 -2.49
N GLU A 288 -11.18 -1.55 -2.61
CA GLU A 288 -12.38 -1.30 -1.81
C GLU A 288 -13.49 -2.28 -2.15
N ALA A 289 -13.73 -2.61 -3.41
CA ALA A 289 -14.72 -3.62 -3.79
C ALA A 289 -14.38 -5.01 -3.20
N ALA A 290 -13.10 -5.37 -3.14
CA ALA A 290 -12.66 -6.61 -2.51
C ALA A 290 -12.86 -6.59 -0.99
N LEU A 291 -12.56 -5.46 -0.34
CA LEU A 291 -12.81 -5.26 1.09
C LEU A 291 -14.30 -5.23 1.42
N ASP A 292 -15.11 -4.53 0.64
CA ASP A 292 -16.57 -4.48 0.78
C ASP A 292 -17.15 -5.89 0.68
N LYS A 293 -16.69 -6.70 -0.28
CA LYS A 293 -17.12 -8.11 -0.42
C LYS A 293 -16.70 -8.99 0.75
N PHE A 294 -15.47 -8.83 1.24
CA PHE A 294 -14.94 -9.69 2.31
C PHE A 294 -15.43 -9.27 3.70
N LEU A 295 -15.62 -7.97 3.90
CA LEU A 295 -15.96 -7.32 5.16
C LEU A 295 -17.36 -6.71 5.09
N SER A 296 -18.31 -7.30 4.36
CA SER A 296 -19.76 -7.01 4.42
C SER A 296 -20.45 -7.87 5.47
#